data_AF-A0A377WDF1-F1
#
_entry.id   AF-A0A377WDF1-F1
#
_cell.length_a   1.000
_cell.length_b   1.000
_cell.length_c   1.000
_cell.angle_alpha   90.00
_cell.angle_beta   90.00
_cell.angle_gamma   90.00
#
_symmetry.space_group_name_H-M   'P 1'
#
loop_
_entity.id
_entity.type
_entity.pdbx_description
1 polymer ?
#
loop_
_entity_poly.entity_id
_entity_poly.type
_entity_poly.pdbx_seq_one_letter_code
_entity_poly.pdbx_strand_id
1 'polypeptide(L)'
;MFQHRMFVLECADSDPLTGRWQEKGQVVTPFDTFALDATTFTHQGKRWYLWAQKSPHIEGNSNLYLAEMANPWTLKGEPVMLSKPEFDWECRGFKVNEGPAVLMHGDKLFISYSASATDENYCMGLLWIDRQADPLQPGNWHKAPQPVFRTSYENRQYGPGHNSFTQTPEGEDVLVYHARNYTEIEGDPLYDPNRHTRLKLVSWREDGMPDFGIPPADTL
;
A
#
# COMPACT_ATOMS: atom_id res chain seq x y z
N MET A 1 5.25 -21.71 3.71
CA MET A 1 5.40 -20.44 2.97
C MET A 1 4.12 -20.23 2.18
N PHE A 2 3.46 -19.08 2.38
CA PHE A 2 2.22 -18.78 1.66
C PHE A 2 2.49 -18.64 0.16
N GLN A 3 1.60 -19.19 -0.67
CA GLN A 3 1.71 -19.14 -2.13
C GLN A 3 0.62 -18.21 -2.72
N HIS A 4 0.50 -17.00 -2.19
CA HIS A 4 -0.46 -16.02 -2.71
C HIS A 4 -0.15 -15.64 -4.17
N ARG A 5 -1.22 -15.41 -4.92
CA ARG A 5 -1.24 -14.77 -6.24
C ARG A 5 -2.37 -13.75 -6.25
N MET A 6 -2.32 -12.82 -7.20
CA MET A 6 -3.32 -11.77 -7.34
C MET A 6 -4.45 -12.25 -8.26
N PHE A 7 -5.70 -12.04 -7.85
CA PHE A 7 -6.90 -12.42 -8.60
C PHE A 7 -7.84 -11.22 -8.74
N VAL A 8 -8.70 -11.24 -9.76
CA VAL A 8 -9.70 -10.20 -9.99
C VAL A 8 -11.09 -10.82 -10.12
N LEU A 9 -12.06 -10.19 -9.45
CA LEU A 9 -13.49 -10.40 -9.68
C LEU A 9 -14.07 -9.16 -10.39
N GLU A 10 -15.01 -9.37 -11.30
CA GLU A 10 -15.71 -8.32 -12.04
C GLU A 10 -17.21 -8.39 -11.73
N CYS A 11 -17.81 -7.24 -11.38
CA CYS A 11 -19.25 -7.07 -11.28
C CYS A 11 -19.67 -5.98 -12.29
N ALA A 12 -20.55 -6.34 -13.24
CA ALA A 12 -21.05 -5.42 -14.26
C ALA A 12 -22.37 -4.74 -13.84
N ASP A 13 -22.97 -5.20 -12.74
CA ASP A 13 -24.23 -4.65 -12.22
C ASP A 13 -23.95 -3.34 -11.46
N SER A 14 -24.93 -2.44 -11.43
CA SER A 14 -24.77 -1.12 -10.80
C SER A 14 -24.62 -1.16 -9.27
N ASP A 15 -25.15 -2.22 -8.63
CA ASP A 15 -25.04 -2.44 -7.20
C ASP A 15 -24.12 -3.65 -6.93
N PRO A 16 -22.88 -3.44 -6.45
CA PRO A 16 -21.94 -4.51 -6.20
C PRO A 16 -22.33 -5.42 -5.02
N LEU A 17 -23.29 -5.00 -4.16
CA LEU A 17 -23.74 -5.78 -3.01
C LEU A 17 -24.72 -6.90 -3.40
N THR A 18 -25.50 -6.69 -4.46
CA THR A 18 -26.51 -7.64 -4.97
C THR A 18 -26.16 -8.22 -6.33
N GLY A 19 -25.16 -7.64 -7.01
CA GLY A 19 -24.75 -8.01 -8.35
C GLY A 19 -24.03 -9.35 -8.46
N ARG A 20 -23.88 -9.82 -9.70
CA ARG A 20 -23.19 -11.08 -10.02
C ARG A 20 -21.70 -10.86 -10.27
N TRP A 21 -20.89 -11.53 -9.48
CA TRP A 21 -19.43 -11.50 -9.59
C TRP A 21 -18.91 -12.62 -10.49
N GLN A 22 -18.02 -12.27 -11.41
CA GLN A 22 -17.33 -13.19 -12.31
C GLN A 22 -15.83 -13.21 -12.01
N GLU A 23 -15.26 -14.39 -11.85
CA GLU A 23 -13.82 -14.55 -11.74
C GLU A 23 -13.14 -14.26 -13.08
N LYS A 24 -12.14 -13.38 -13.08
CA LYS A 24 -11.27 -13.12 -14.25
C LYS A 24 -9.98 -13.93 -14.21
N GLY A 25 -9.78 -14.66 -13.12
CA GLY A 25 -8.58 -15.46 -12.87
C GLY A 25 -7.43 -14.65 -12.31
N GLN A 26 -6.25 -15.27 -12.36
CA GLN A 26 -5.01 -14.70 -11.85
C GLN A 26 -4.49 -13.59 -12.76
N VAL A 27 -4.04 -12.48 -12.16
CA VAL A 27 -3.22 -11.48 -12.87
C VAL A 27 -1.81 -12.03 -12.98
N VAL A 28 -1.43 -12.46 -14.18
CA VAL A 28 -0.13 -13.09 -14.45
C VAL A 28 0.96 -12.02 -14.49
N THR A 29 2.08 -12.31 -13.82
CA THR A 29 3.31 -11.50 -13.82
C THR A 29 4.47 -12.33 -14.37
N PRO A 30 5.63 -11.74 -14.71
CA PRO A 30 6.78 -12.50 -15.20
C PRO A 30 7.34 -13.54 -14.22
N PHE A 31 7.09 -13.38 -12.91
CA PHE A 31 7.54 -14.34 -11.90
C PHE A 31 6.34 -15.05 -11.26
N ASP A 32 6.36 -16.38 -11.24
CA ASP A 32 5.36 -17.15 -10.50
C ASP A 32 5.76 -17.30 -9.02
N THR A 33 5.67 -16.19 -8.28
CA THR A 33 6.10 -16.06 -6.88
C THR A 33 4.99 -15.47 -6.02
N PHE A 34 5.21 -15.42 -4.70
CA PHE A 34 4.32 -14.74 -3.77
C PHE A 34 4.00 -13.31 -4.23
N ALA A 35 2.73 -13.03 -4.51
CA ALA A 35 2.24 -11.73 -4.96
C ALA A 35 0.87 -11.42 -4.34
N LEU A 36 0.67 -10.18 -3.92
CA LEU A 36 -0.49 -9.72 -3.15
C LEU A 36 -0.66 -8.19 -3.25
N ASP A 37 -1.70 -7.70 -2.56
CA ASP A 37 -1.93 -6.28 -2.29
C ASP A 37 -1.97 -5.39 -3.54
N ALA A 38 -2.60 -5.92 -4.59
CA ALA A 38 -2.79 -5.16 -5.80
C ALA A 38 -3.74 -3.97 -5.59
N THR A 39 -3.32 -2.81 -6.08
CA THR A 39 -4.15 -1.62 -6.27
C THR A 39 -4.05 -1.13 -7.71
N THR A 40 -4.99 -0.28 -8.12
CA THR A 40 -4.99 0.32 -9.46
C THR A 40 -5.38 1.79 -9.41
N PHE A 41 -4.79 2.59 -10.30
CA PHE A 41 -5.09 4.00 -10.43
C PHE A 41 -4.99 4.46 -11.89
N THR A 42 -5.63 5.57 -12.22
CA THR A 42 -5.53 6.19 -13.54
C THR A 42 -4.58 7.39 -13.45
N HIS A 43 -3.60 7.46 -14.34
CA HIS A 43 -2.65 8.56 -14.42
C HIS A 43 -2.10 8.70 -15.85
N GLN A 44 -1.95 9.94 -16.33
CA GLN A 44 -1.47 10.24 -17.71
C GLN A 44 -2.26 9.50 -18.81
N GLY A 45 -3.59 9.41 -18.65
CA GLY A 45 -4.47 8.74 -19.62
C GLY A 45 -4.36 7.21 -19.66
N LYS A 46 -3.60 6.61 -18.74
CA LYS A 46 -3.37 5.16 -18.63
C LYS A 46 -3.90 4.64 -17.29
N ARG A 47 -4.21 3.35 -17.26
CA ARG A 47 -4.47 2.62 -16.01
C ARG A 47 -3.22 1.86 -15.60
N TRP A 48 -2.86 2.00 -14.35
CA TRP A 48 -1.69 1.38 -13.74
C TRP A 48 -2.11 0.31 -12.74
N TYR A 49 -1.29 -0.72 -12.62
CA TYR A 49 -1.38 -1.78 -11.63
C TYR A 49 -0.14 -1.69 -10.73
N LEU A 50 -0.35 -1.63 -9.43
CA LEU A 50 0.68 -1.46 -8.42
C LEU A 50 0.48 -2.53 -7.35
N TRP A 51 1.51 -3.30 -7.02
CA TRP A 51 1.37 -4.46 -6.14
C TRP A 51 2.66 -4.81 -5.41
N ALA A 52 2.55 -5.75 -4.47
CA ALA A 52 3.66 -6.32 -3.74
C ALA A 52 4.01 -7.71 -4.25
N GLN A 53 5.28 -8.01 -4.50
CA GLN A 53 5.70 -9.33 -4.98
C GLN A 53 7.12 -9.71 -4.57
N LYS A 54 7.33 -10.99 -4.31
CA LYS A 54 8.67 -11.58 -4.09
C LYS A 54 9.44 -11.64 -5.40
N SER A 55 10.60 -10.97 -5.47
CA SER A 55 11.59 -11.27 -6.51
C SER A 55 12.36 -12.56 -6.18
N PRO A 56 12.62 -13.45 -7.15
CA PRO A 56 13.54 -14.57 -6.95
C PRO A 56 15.01 -14.13 -6.77
N HIS A 57 15.35 -12.90 -7.13
CA HIS A 57 16.74 -12.40 -7.16
C HIS A 57 17.05 -11.32 -6.12
N ILE A 58 16.04 -10.86 -5.38
CA ILE A 58 16.19 -9.84 -4.33
C ILE A 58 15.87 -10.49 -2.99
N GLU A 59 16.75 -10.30 -2.01
CA GLU A 59 16.53 -10.78 -0.65
C GLU A 59 15.29 -10.13 -0.02
N GLY A 60 14.61 -10.85 0.88
CA GLY A 60 13.42 -10.37 1.58
C GLY A 60 12.11 -11.01 1.11
N ASN A 61 10.98 -10.46 1.53
CA ASN A 61 9.67 -11.08 1.39
C ASN A 61 8.93 -10.53 0.17
N SER A 62 8.91 -9.21 -0.02
CA SER A 62 8.20 -8.53 -1.11
C SER A 62 8.79 -7.16 -1.40
N ASN A 63 8.65 -6.75 -2.66
CA ASN A 63 9.00 -5.43 -3.21
C ASN A 63 7.75 -4.84 -3.88
N LEU A 64 7.76 -3.54 -4.16
CA LEU A 64 6.68 -2.88 -4.92
C LEU A 64 6.98 -2.84 -6.41
N TYR A 65 5.99 -3.18 -7.23
CA TYR A 65 6.08 -3.14 -8.69
C TYR A 65 4.94 -2.36 -9.30
N LEU A 66 5.22 -1.73 -10.45
CA LEU A 66 4.26 -0.98 -11.24
C LEU A 66 4.26 -1.49 -12.68
N ALA A 67 3.08 -1.62 -13.27
CA ALA A 67 2.92 -1.92 -14.70
C ALA A 67 1.70 -1.19 -15.27
N GLU A 68 1.73 -0.87 -16.56
CA GLU A 68 0.53 -0.43 -17.28
C GLU A 68 -0.44 -1.61 -17.40
N MET A 69 -1.75 -1.35 -17.49
CA MET A 69 -2.77 -2.39 -17.70
C MET A 69 -3.26 -2.40 -19.14
N ALA A 70 -3.36 -3.60 -19.74
CA ALA A 70 -4.04 -3.79 -21.03
C ALA A 70 -5.57 -3.77 -20.86
N ASN A 71 -6.04 -4.31 -19.73
CA ASN A 71 -7.44 -4.30 -19.25
C ASN A 71 -7.40 -4.48 -17.72
N PRO A 72 -8.53 -4.37 -16.98
CA PRO A 72 -8.52 -4.39 -15.51
C PRO A 72 -8.00 -5.66 -14.82
N TRP A 73 -7.63 -6.71 -15.55
CA TRP A 73 -7.07 -7.96 -15.02
C TRP A 73 -5.84 -8.47 -15.79
N THR A 74 -5.26 -7.66 -16.69
CA THR A 74 -4.11 -8.07 -17.52
C THR A 74 -3.08 -6.95 -17.59
N LEU A 75 -1.82 -7.28 -17.26
CA LEU A 75 -0.70 -6.35 -17.38
C LEU A 75 -0.31 -6.09 -18.84
N LYS A 76 0.26 -4.92 -19.10
CA LYS A 76 0.82 -4.51 -20.39
C LYS A 76 2.28 -4.12 -20.21
N GLY A 77 3.16 -4.82 -20.93
CA GLY A 77 4.60 -4.60 -20.86
C GLY A 77 5.23 -5.19 -19.60
N GLU A 78 6.50 -4.88 -19.40
CA GLU A 78 7.29 -5.37 -18.27
C GLU A 78 7.04 -4.53 -17.01
N PRO A 79 6.82 -5.17 -15.85
CA PRO A 79 6.80 -4.49 -14.55
C PRO A 79 8.12 -3.79 -14.22
N VAL A 80 8.03 -2.63 -13.57
CA VAL A 80 9.18 -1.94 -12.99
C VAL A 80 9.11 -2.03 -11.47
N MET A 81 10.25 -2.31 -10.82
CA MET A 81 10.34 -2.27 -9.36
C MET A 81 10.51 -0.83 -8.89
N LEU A 82 9.62 -0.36 -8.02
CA LEU A 82 9.67 1.00 -7.46
C LEU A 82 10.41 1.06 -6.12
N SER A 83 10.25 0.04 -5.27
CA SER A 83 10.88 -0.01 -3.96
C SER A 83 11.13 -1.44 -3.52
N LYS A 84 12.20 -1.62 -2.74
CA LYS A 84 12.50 -2.83 -1.97
C LYS A 84 12.76 -2.43 -0.51
N PRO A 85 12.52 -3.32 0.46
CA PRO A 85 12.90 -3.09 1.86
C PRO A 85 14.43 -3.00 1.98
N GLU A 86 14.93 -1.88 2.51
CA GLU A 86 16.36 -1.63 2.64
C GLU A 86 16.74 -0.79 3.85
N PHE A 87 15.82 0.01 4.40
CA PHE A 87 16.04 0.70 5.65
C PHE A 87 15.76 -0.21 6.86
N ASP A 88 16.42 0.05 7.99
CA ASP A 88 16.26 -0.74 9.22
C ASP A 88 14.79 -0.82 9.68
N TRP A 89 14.01 0.25 9.49
CA TRP A 89 12.60 0.30 9.83
C TRP A 89 11.70 -0.49 8.87
N GLU A 90 12.20 -0.88 7.69
CA GLU A 90 11.49 -1.74 6.73
C GLU A 90 11.77 -3.24 6.93
N CYS A 91 12.75 -3.55 7.80
CA CYS A 91 13.35 -4.88 7.91
C CYS A 91 13.18 -5.52 9.29
N ARG A 92 12.27 -5.02 10.13
CA ARG A 92 12.05 -5.56 11.48
C ARG A 92 11.12 -6.77 11.42
N GLY A 93 11.61 -7.90 11.91
CA GLY A 93 10.95 -9.20 11.78
C GLY A 93 11.06 -9.77 10.36
N PHE A 94 10.57 -9.05 9.36
CA PHE A 94 10.65 -9.41 7.94
C PHE A 94 11.09 -8.22 7.09
N LYS A 95 11.71 -8.51 5.93
CA LYS A 95 12.07 -7.50 4.93
C LYS A 95 10.89 -7.33 3.98
N VAL A 96 10.01 -6.37 4.22
CA VAL A 96 8.72 -6.22 3.53
C VAL A 96 8.54 -4.81 2.97
N ASN A 97 8.12 -4.72 1.72
CA ASN A 97 7.30 -3.61 1.24
C ASN A 97 5.99 -4.20 0.67
N GLU A 98 4.84 -3.80 1.20
CA GLU A 98 3.52 -4.32 0.82
C GLU A 98 2.41 -3.25 0.96
N GLY A 99 1.14 -3.62 0.74
CA GLY A 99 0.00 -2.72 0.93
C GLY A 99 0.10 -1.35 0.25
N PRO A 100 0.45 -1.24 -1.04
CA PRO A 100 0.59 0.05 -1.70
C PRO A 100 -0.74 0.78 -1.86
N ALA A 101 -0.75 2.09 -1.63
CA ALA A 101 -1.90 2.96 -1.87
C ALA A 101 -1.48 4.29 -2.51
N VAL A 102 -2.33 4.83 -3.39
CA VAL A 102 -2.00 5.99 -4.23
C VAL A 102 -2.79 7.21 -3.83
N LEU A 103 -2.11 8.35 -3.71
CA LEU A 103 -2.69 9.66 -3.44
C LEU A 103 -2.10 10.67 -4.41
N MET A 104 -2.92 11.58 -4.95
CA MET A 104 -2.45 12.64 -5.86
C MET A 104 -2.80 14.00 -5.26
N HIS A 105 -1.81 14.88 -5.16
CA HIS A 105 -2.01 16.24 -4.64
C HIS A 105 -1.03 17.20 -5.31
N GLY A 106 -1.53 18.36 -5.73
CA GLY A 106 -0.75 19.35 -6.48
C GLY A 106 -0.11 18.73 -7.72
N ASP A 107 1.21 18.91 -7.85
CA ASP A 107 2.07 18.42 -8.92
C ASP A 107 2.67 17.02 -8.63
N LYS A 108 2.28 16.35 -7.53
CA LYS A 108 2.89 15.08 -7.10
C LYS A 108 1.90 13.91 -7.07
N LEU A 109 2.44 12.74 -7.37
CA LEU A 109 1.81 11.44 -7.14
C LEU A 109 2.58 10.75 -6.02
N PHE A 110 1.85 10.31 -5.00
CA PHE A 110 2.36 9.63 -3.83
C PHE A 110 1.94 8.16 -3.84
N ILE A 111 2.86 7.27 -3.47
CA ILE A 111 2.58 5.88 -3.15
C ILE A 111 2.98 5.66 -1.69
N SER A 112 2.01 5.53 -0.79
CA SER A 112 2.28 4.95 0.52
C SER A 112 2.36 3.43 0.39
N TYR A 113 3.10 2.81 1.30
CA TYR A 113 3.22 1.36 1.41
C TYR A 113 3.54 1.01 2.85
N SER A 114 3.34 -0.25 3.23
CA SER A 114 3.71 -0.74 4.56
C SER A 114 4.96 -1.61 4.55
N ALA A 115 5.65 -1.63 5.68
CA ALA A 115 6.93 -2.32 5.83
C ALA A 115 7.09 -2.97 7.21
N SER A 116 8.10 -3.84 7.34
CA SER A 116 8.32 -4.72 8.51
C SER A 116 7.20 -5.75 8.75
N ALA A 117 7.32 -6.54 9.82
CA ALA A 117 6.29 -7.49 10.26
C ALA A 117 4.99 -6.78 10.67
N THR A 118 3.85 -7.48 10.59
CA THR A 118 2.51 -7.00 10.95
C THR A 118 2.26 -6.97 12.47
N ASP A 119 3.31 -6.72 13.25
CA ASP A 119 3.31 -6.49 14.69
C ASP A 119 3.45 -4.97 14.99
N GLU A 120 3.92 -4.56 16.17
CA GLU A 120 4.09 -3.15 16.50
C GLU A 120 5.16 -2.41 15.65
N ASN A 121 5.97 -3.13 14.88
CA ASN A 121 6.94 -2.55 13.96
C ASN A 121 6.33 -2.13 12.63
N TYR A 122 5.11 -2.57 12.33
CA TYR A 122 4.44 -2.23 11.09
C TYR A 122 4.28 -0.71 10.98
N CYS A 123 4.64 -0.15 9.84
CA CYS A 123 4.60 1.28 9.61
C CYS A 123 4.49 1.59 8.11
N MET A 124 4.20 2.83 7.78
CA MET A 124 4.07 3.29 6.40
C MET A 124 5.32 4.02 5.93
N GLY A 125 5.82 3.63 4.77
CA GLY A 125 6.74 4.40 3.94
C GLY A 125 6.00 5.24 2.90
N LEU A 126 6.77 6.05 2.16
CA LEU A 126 6.24 6.91 1.10
C LEU A 126 7.22 6.95 -0.07
N LEU A 127 6.70 6.72 -1.27
CA LEU A 127 7.34 7.10 -2.53
C LEU A 127 6.61 8.31 -3.11
N TRP A 128 7.34 9.16 -3.84
CA TRP A 128 6.70 10.23 -4.61
C TRP A 128 7.42 10.50 -5.93
N ILE A 129 6.68 11.04 -6.88
CA ILE A 129 7.14 11.41 -8.22
C ILE A 129 6.40 12.69 -8.67
N ASP A 130 7.06 13.48 -9.52
CA ASP A 130 6.39 14.56 -10.27
C ASP A 130 5.34 13.95 -11.23
N ARG A 131 4.11 14.49 -11.23
CA ARG A 131 2.98 13.98 -12.03
C ARG A 131 3.21 14.02 -13.54
N GLN A 132 4.18 14.78 -14.03
CA GLN A 132 4.54 14.85 -15.44
C GLN A 132 5.74 13.95 -15.79
N ALA A 133 6.45 13.41 -14.79
CA ALA A 133 7.54 12.48 -15.03
C ALA A 133 7.02 11.10 -15.46
N ASP A 134 7.86 10.33 -16.14
CA ASP A 134 7.53 8.96 -16.56
C ASP A 134 7.58 8.02 -15.34
N PRO A 135 6.44 7.43 -14.92
CA PRO A 135 6.40 6.55 -13.76
C PRO A 135 7.09 5.19 -14.00
N LEU A 136 7.40 4.84 -15.25
CA LEU A 136 8.18 3.65 -15.59
C LEU A 136 9.69 3.84 -15.43
N GLN A 137 10.17 5.04 -15.11
CA GLN A 137 11.59 5.29 -14.80
C GLN A 137 11.79 5.28 -13.28
N PRO A 138 12.40 4.24 -12.68
CA PRO A 138 12.59 4.18 -11.23
C PRO A 138 13.38 5.37 -10.67
N GLY A 139 14.29 5.95 -11.46
CA GLY A 139 15.09 7.12 -11.07
C GLY A 139 14.27 8.42 -10.89
N ASN A 140 13.02 8.47 -11.35
CA ASN A 140 12.12 9.60 -11.11
C ASN A 140 11.41 9.50 -9.75
N TRP A 141 11.43 8.33 -9.11
CA TRP A 141 10.80 8.11 -7.82
C TRP A 141 11.77 8.44 -6.69
N HIS A 142 11.25 9.13 -5.69
CA HIS A 142 11.93 9.37 -4.44
C HIS A 142 11.33 8.49 -3.35
N LYS A 143 12.15 8.04 -2.40
CA LYS A 143 11.73 7.23 -1.26
C LYS A 143 12.03 7.97 0.05
N ALA A 144 11.06 8.03 0.94
CA ALA A 144 11.23 8.66 2.25
C ALA A 144 12.25 7.85 3.08
N PRO A 145 13.27 8.48 3.68
CA PRO A 145 14.30 7.77 4.45
C PRO A 145 13.80 7.31 5.83
N GLN A 146 12.62 7.78 6.25
CA GLN A 146 11.99 7.49 7.53
C GLN A 146 10.52 7.15 7.30
N PRO A 147 9.89 6.35 8.18
CA PRO A 147 8.47 6.06 8.09
C PRO A 147 7.66 7.36 8.24
N VAL A 148 6.63 7.51 7.43
CA VAL A 148 5.72 8.67 7.43
C VAL A 148 4.51 8.49 8.33
N PHE A 149 4.25 7.26 8.78
CA PHE A 149 3.21 6.94 9.76
C PHE A 149 3.62 5.66 10.50
N ARG A 150 3.59 5.66 11.83
CA ARG A 150 4.15 4.58 12.66
C ARG A 150 3.45 4.50 14.01
N THR A 151 3.77 3.44 14.75
CA THR A 151 3.34 3.24 16.14
C THR A 151 3.44 4.52 16.97
N SER A 152 2.35 4.83 17.67
CA SER A 152 2.29 5.85 18.71
C SER A 152 2.04 5.17 20.05
N TYR A 153 3.10 5.06 20.86
CA TYR A 153 3.01 4.50 22.22
C TYR A 153 2.14 5.37 23.13
N GLU A 154 2.21 6.70 22.98
CA GLU A 154 1.39 7.64 23.76
C GLU A 154 -0.11 7.46 23.50
N ASN A 155 -0.49 7.18 22.25
CA ASN A 155 -1.89 6.97 21.87
C ASN A 155 -2.31 5.50 21.94
N ARG A 156 -1.40 4.61 22.35
CA ARG A 156 -1.58 3.16 22.37
C ARG A 156 -2.07 2.61 21.03
N GLN A 157 -1.44 3.05 19.93
CA GLN A 157 -1.74 2.60 18.58
C GLN A 157 -0.49 1.98 17.97
N TYR A 158 -0.55 0.69 17.67
CA TYR A 158 0.60 -0.13 17.33
C TYR A 158 0.44 -0.75 15.95
N GLY A 159 1.51 -0.69 15.17
CA GLY A 159 1.58 -1.29 13.85
C GLY A 159 0.62 -0.68 12.81
N PRO A 160 0.52 0.65 12.65
CA PRO A 160 -0.40 1.22 11.68
C PRO A 160 0.07 0.97 10.24
N GLY A 161 -0.81 0.46 9.38
CA GLY A 161 -0.44 0.24 7.98
C GLY A 161 -1.55 -0.33 7.10
N HIS A 162 -1.12 -0.86 5.94
CA HIS A 162 -1.92 -1.32 4.80
C HIS A 162 -3.06 -0.35 4.54
N ASN A 163 -2.70 0.90 4.27
CA ASN A 163 -3.65 1.98 4.18
C ASN A 163 -4.36 2.01 2.84
N SER A 164 -5.43 2.79 2.76
CA SER A 164 -6.01 3.30 1.53
C SER A 164 -6.34 4.79 1.71
N PHE A 165 -6.81 5.41 0.64
CA PHE A 165 -7.24 6.80 0.64
C PHE A 165 -8.68 6.90 0.11
N THR A 166 -9.45 7.77 0.74
CA THR A 166 -10.78 8.19 0.27
C THR A 166 -10.93 9.68 0.51
N GLN A 167 -12.09 10.25 0.21
CA GLN A 167 -12.37 11.66 0.45
C GLN A 167 -13.67 11.83 1.26
N THR A 168 -13.74 12.89 2.05
CA THR A 168 -15.00 13.37 2.63
C THR A 168 -15.92 13.89 1.52
N PRO A 169 -17.24 14.08 1.78
CA PRO A 169 -18.14 14.74 0.83
C PRO A 169 -17.67 16.14 0.40
N GLU A 170 -16.91 16.83 1.25
CA GLU A 170 -16.33 18.15 1.01
C GLU A 170 -15.03 18.10 0.20
N GLY A 171 -14.48 16.90 -0.05
CA GLY A 171 -13.28 16.68 -0.85
C GLY A 171 -11.96 16.68 -0.05
N GLU A 172 -12.01 16.54 1.27
CA GLU A 172 -10.81 16.39 2.09
C GLU A 172 -10.28 14.97 2.03
N ASP A 173 -8.97 14.80 1.85
CA ASP A 173 -8.34 13.48 1.79
C ASP A 173 -8.36 12.79 3.16
N VAL A 174 -8.78 11.53 3.17
CA VAL A 174 -8.91 10.68 4.36
C VAL A 174 -7.94 9.51 4.24
N LEU A 175 -7.10 9.33 5.26
CA LEU A 175 -6.30 8.13 5.45
C LEU A 175 -7.16 7.07 6.14
N VAL A 176 -7.33 5.92 5.49
CA VAL A 176 -7.95 4.72 6.06
C VAL A 176 -6.84 3.70 6.31
N TYR A 177 -6.73 3.12 7.50
CA TYR A 177 -5.65 2.21 7.85
C TYR A 177 -6.09 1.23 8.94
N HIS A 178 -5.31 0.19 9.21
CA HIS A 178 -5.51 -0.65 10.40
C HIS A 178 -4.42 -0.43 11.43
N ALA A 179 -4.72 -0.65 12.71
CA ALA A 179 -3.74 -0.72 13.81
C ALA A 179 -4.27 -1.62 14.94
N ARG A 180 -3.40 -2.04 15.85
CA ARG A 180 -3.77 -2.67 17.13
C ARG A 180 -3.70 -1.64 18.28
N ASN A 181 -4.34 -1.95 19.40
CA ASN A 181 -4.27 -1.15 20.63
C ASN A 181 -3.46 -1.80 21.78
N TYR A 182 -2.72 -2.87 21.46
CA TYR A 182 -1.75 -3.55 22.32
C TYR A 182 -0.54 -4.04 21.50
N THR A 183 0.56 -4.37 22.19
CA THR A 183 1.81 -4.87 21.59
C THR A 183 2.04 -6.35 21.79
N GLU A 184 1.58 -6.92 22.91
CA GLU A 184 1.83 -8.33 23.23
C GLU A 184 0.88 -9.22 22.40
N ILE A 185 1.43 -9.88 21.39
CA ILE A 185 0.70 -10.82 20.53
C ILE A 185 1.12 -12.24 20.92
N GLU A 186 0.17 -13.07 21.35
CA GLU A 186 0.40 -14.50 21.57
C GLU A 186 0.30 -15.27 20.25
N GLY A 187 1.40 -15.87 19.81
CA GLY A 187 1.45 -16.66 18.56
C GLY A 187 1.80 -15.84 17.32
N ASP A 188 1.36 -16.29 16.15
CA ASP A 188 1.62 -15.60 14.88
C ASP A 188 0.65 -14.41 14.72
N PRO A 189 1.14 -13.16 14.56
CA PRO A 189 0.32 -11.96 14.36
C PRO A 189 -0.67 -12.03 13.20
N LEU A 190 -0.47 -12.94 12.24
CA LEU A 190 -1.40 -13.17 11.15
C LEU A 190 -2.76 -13.72 11.63
N TYR A 191 -2.76 -14.53 12.70
CA TYR A 191 -3.98 -15.15 13.24
C TYR A 191 -4.63 -14.34 14.37
N ASP A 192 -3.96 -13.29 14.84
CA ASP A 192 -4.53 -12.34 15.79
C ASP A 192 -5.54 -11.42 15.07
N PRO A 193 -6.83 -11.45 15.45
CA PRO A 193 -7.91 -10.78 14.71
C PRO A 193 -8.07 -9.29 15.06
N ASN A 194 -7.28 -8.72 15.97
CA ASN A 194 -7.57 -7.41 16.57
C ASN A 194 -6.87 -6.24 15.88
N ARG A 195 -6.68 -6.33 14.56
CA ARG A 195 -6.36 -5.17 13.73
C ARG A 195 -7.66 -4.45 13.40
N HIS A 196 -7.82 -3.24 13.91
CA HIS A 196 -9.03 -2.45 13.74
C HIS A 196 -8.84 -1.38 12.66
N THR A 197 -9.84 -1.23 11.78
CA THR A 197 -9.86 -0.14 10.79
C THR A 197 -10.08 1.21 11.47
N ARG A 198 -9.30 2.22 11.06
CA ARG A 198 -9.29 3.57 11.60
C ARG A 198 -9.24 4.58 10.46
N LEU A 199 -9.72 5.79 10.72
CA LEU A 199 -9.76 6.88 9.75
C LEU A 199 -9.19 8.16 10.37
N LYS A 200 -8.49 8.97 9.58
CA LYS A 200 -8.14 10.35 9.94
C LYS A 200 -8.00 11.21 8.69
N LEU A 201 -8.17 12.52 8.83
CA LEU A 201 -7.84 13.46 7.76
C LEU A 201 -6.33 13.47 7.48
N VAL A 202 -5.98 13.61 6.21
CA VAL A 202 -4.62 13.92 5.75
C VAL A 202 -4.45 15.43 5.79
N SER A 203 -3.40 15.90 6.47
CA SER A 203 -2.99 17.30 6.40
C SER A 203 -1.93 17.47 5.33
N TRP A 204 -1.78 18.68 4.80
CA TRP A 204 -0.83 18.97 3.73
C TRP A 204 0.13 20.07 4.19
N ARG A 205 1.42 19.83 4.03
CA ARG A 205 2.46 20.82 4.33
C ARG A 205 2.54 21.86 3.21
N GLU A 206 3.14 23.01 3.50
CA GLU A 206 3.32 24.09 2.51
C GLU A 206 4.10 23.65 1.25
N ASP A 207 4.98 22.65 1.37
CA ASP A 207 5.75 22.07 0.26
C ASP A 207 4.96 21.04 -0.58
N GLY A 208 3.67 20.84 -0.27
CA GLY A 208 2.79 19.91 -0.98
C GLY A 208 2.94 18.44 -0.59
N MET A 209 3.75 18.13 0.43
CA MET A 209 3.89 16.76 0.93
C MET A 209 2.79 16.44 1.96
N PRO A 210 2.30 15.18 2.02
CA PRO A 210 1.32 14.79 3.02
C PRO A 210 1.94 14.75 4.42
N ASP A 211 1.19 15.25 5.39
CA ASP A 211 1.44 15.06 6.82
C ASP A 211 0.38 14.12 7.39
N PHE A 212 0.79 12.86 7.61
CA PHE A 212 -0.08 11.87 8.22
C PHE A 212 -0.11 11.99 9.74
N GLY A 213 0.75 12.78 10.37
CA GLY A 213 0.86 12.92 11.82
C GLY A 213 1.11 11.57 12.52
N ILE A 214 0.47 11.38 13.67
CA ILE A 214 0.48 10.13 14.43
C ILE A 214 -0.92 9.48 14.42
N PRO A 215 -1.04 8.15 14.61
CA PRO A 215 -2.32 7.52 14.84
C PRO A 215 -3.01 8.11 16.08
N PRO A 216 -4.23 8.67 16.00
CA PRO A 216 -4.93 9.25 17.16
C PRO A 216 -5.23 8.21 18.23
N ALA A 217 -5.39 8.60 19.49
CA ALA A 217 -5.90 7.69 20.53
C ALA A 217 -7.32 7.22 20.20
N ASP A 218 -7.75 6.10 20.79
CA ASP A 218 -9.17 5.70 20.72
C ASP A 218 -10.02 6.73 21.48
N THR A 219 -11.17 7.11 20.92
CA THR A 219 -12.13 7.96 21.61
C THR A 219 -12.80 7.19 22.74
N LEU A 220 -12.84 7.78 23.93
CA LEU A 220 -13.61 7.26 25.08
C LEU A 220 -15.11 7.31 24.81
#